data_AF-A0A3M9ZQX3-F1
#
_entry.id   AF-A0A3M9ZQX3-F1
#
_cell.length_a   1.000
_cell.length_b   1.000
_cell.length_c   1.000
_cell.angle_alpha   90.00
_cell.angle_beta   90.00
_cell.angle_gamma   90.00
#
_symmetry.space_group_name_H-M   'P 1'
#
loop_
_entity.id
_entity.type
_entity.pdbx_description
1 polymer ?
#
loop_
_entity_poly.entity_id
_entity_poly.type
_entity_poly.pdbx_seq_one_letter_code
_entity_poly.pdbx_strand_id
1 'polypeptide(L)'
;GMSVNNTVAVFDAVLGKKSEFLRTPKYGIITKNDDWRDKAYNLPFTQTTLLEIFFGVYGVMAVFAAIFSSNPVFVPIIALQTVGFFYIASMSLSHTRFKRDKSSPVHADKREKMARITYKLALAGITGIILFGGYMAISGYNSDIYPLDRIRGHMDGIIGSSDPEMIHSHLVAVQTDMDLILAKLPEGVSDTGEPSKNPVWLFPTDSTNFVRMKNDIDHMIAAIEKIATIPRDNSAYNTGMLVAGERALGLRLNIVDATPYMYVSIANIIFSTMWIAAILGIFAALKHKKDQLGEADKSGI
;
A
#
# COMPACT_ATOMS: atom_id res chain seq x y z
N GLY A 1 -1.54 20.00 -3.23
CA GLY A 1 -2.19 20.80 -2.18
C GLY A 1 -3.50 21.41 -2.66
N MET A 2 -3.47 22.35 -3.61
CA MET A 2 -4.71 22.95 -4.16
C MET A 2 -5.72 21.91 -4.68
N SER A 3 -5.25 20.83 -5.31
CA SER A 3 -6.09 19.72 -5.75
C SER A 3 -6.86 19.06 -4.60
N VAL A 4 -6.21 18.81 -3.45
CA VAL A 4 -6.83 18.21 -2.26
C VAL A 4 -7.91 19.12 -1.70
N ASN A 5 -7.62 20.42 -1.55
CA ASN A 5 -8.58 21.38 -1.04
C ASN A 5 -9.80 21.49 -1.97
N ASN A 6 -9.56 21.52 -3.29
CA ASN A 6 -10.62 21.53 -4.29
C ASN A 6 -11.44 20.25 -4.27
N THR A 7 -10.81 19.07 -4.16
CA THR A 7 -11.51 17.79 -4.08
C THR A 7 -12.40 17.73 -2.84
N VAL A 8 -11.91 18.16 -1.67
CA VAL A 8 -12.73 18.24 -0.45
C VAL A 8 -13.92 19.18 -0.64
N ALA A 9 -13.72 20.35 -1.26
CA ALA A 9 -14.80 21.28 -1.55
C ALA A 9 -15.87 20.70 -2.50
N VAL A 10 -15.47 19.91 -3.51
CA VAL A 10 -16.40 19.21 -4.41
C VAL A 10 -17.21 18.17 -3.63
N PHE A 11 -16.58 17.37 -2.77
CA PHE A 11 -17.29 16.38 -1.94
C PHE A 11 -18.24 17.05 -0.94
N ASP A 12 -17.83 18.15 -0.32
CA ASP A 12 -18.69 18.93 0.58
C ASP A 12 -19.90 19.49 -0.17
N ALA A 13 -19.72 19.98 -1.40
CA ALA A 13 -20.80 20.46 -2.25
C ALA A 13 -21.80 19.35 -2.65
N VAL A 14 -21.30 18.18 -3.05
CA VAL A 14 -22.14 17.02 -3.41
C VAL A 14 -22.92 16.49 -2.20
N LEU A 15 -22.30 16.47 -1.02
CA LEU A 15 -22.92 15.98 0.21
C LEU A 15 -23.75 17.06 0.95
N GLY A 16 -23.92 18.24 0.36
CA GLY A 16 -24.71 19.34 0.93
C GLY A 16 -24.14 19.93 2.22
N LYS A 17 -22.85 19.69 2.51
CA LYS A 17 -22.16 20.28 3.67
C LYS A 17 -21.79 21.73 3.37
N LYS A 18 -22.06 22.62 4.32
CA LYS A 18 -21.64 24.02 4.22
C LYS A 18 -20.13 24.09 4.47
N SER A 19 -19.36 24.21 3.39
CA SER A 19 -17.92 24.51 3.48
C SER A 19 -17.72 25.92 4.01
N GLU A 20 -16.93 26.09 5.08
CA GLU A 20 -16.59 27.39 5.63
C GLU A 20 -15.58 28.06 4.70
N PHE A 21 -16.04 28.97 3.85
CA PHE A 21 -15.14 29.84 3.11
C PHE A 21 -14.50 30.83 4.10
N LEU A 22 -13.36 30.43 4.65
CA LEU A 22 -12.51 31.30 5.45
C LEU A 22 -12.02 32.42 4.52
N ARG A 23 -12.68 33.57 4.60
CA ARG A 23 -12.31 34.76 3.83
C ARG A 23 -10.88 35.15 4.20
N THR A 24 -10.13 35.66 3.23
CA THR A 24 -8.81 36.21 3.47
C THR A 24 -8.89 37.27 4.57
N PRO A 25 -8.05 37.16 5.62
CA PRO A 25 -8.14 38.05 6.77
C PRO A 25 -7.79 39.47 6.34
N LYS A 26 -8.59 40.44 6.78
CA LYS A 26 -8.26 41.86 6.65
C LYS A 26 -7.48 42.27 7.89
N TYR A 27 -6.20 42.60 7.74
CA TYR A 27 -5.30 42.91 8.86
C TYR A 27 -5.61 44.22 9.61
N GLY A 28 -6.71 44.92 9.26
CA GLY A 28 -7.21 46.06 10.03
C GLY A 28 -6.13 47.06 10.44
N ILE A 29 -5.27 47.44 9.49
CA ILE A 29 -4.17 48.37 9.71
C ILE A 29 -4.75 49.78 9.73
N ILE A 30 -4.78 50.40 10.91
CA ILE A 30 -5.44 51.71 11.11
C ILE A 30 -4.41 52.83 11.25
N THR A 31 -3.21 52.53 11.77
CA THR A 31 -2.16 53.52 12.04
C THR A 31 -0.89 53.24 11.23
N LYS A 32 -0.08 54.29 11.00
CA LYS A 32 1.10 54.24 10.11
C LYS A 32 2.26 53.36 10.65
N ASN A 33 2.22 52.99 11.92
CA ASN A 33 3.21 52.15 12.60
C ASN A 33 2.73 50.70 12.84
N ASP A 34 1.55 50.33 12.32
CA ASP A 34 0.95 49.01 12.53
C ASP A 34 1.44 48.04 11.43
N ASP A 35 2.13 46.96 11.81
CA ASP A 35 2.68 45.95 10.89
C ASP A 35 1.80 44.68 10.90
N TRP A 36 1.52 44.15 9.70
CA TRP A 36 0.73 42.93 9.51
C TRP A 36 1.41 41.69 10.10
N ARG A 37 2.74 41.73 10.25
CA ARG A 37 3.55 40.61 10.79
C ARG A 37 3.35 40.38 12.29
N ASP A 38 2.93 41.40 13.03
CA ASP A 38 2.72 41.32 14.47
C ASP A 38 1.30 40.86 14.85
N LYS A 39 0.39 40.77 13.88
CA LYS A 39 -0.99 40.31 14.08
C LYS A 39 -1.07 38.80 13.92
N ALA A 40 -1.45 38.12 15.00
CA ALA A 40 -1.53 36.66 15.05
C ALA A 40 -2.65 36.15 14.12
N TYR A 41 -2.25 35.60 12.98
CA TYR A 41 -3.13 34.81 12.12
C TYR A 41 -2.69 33.34 12.23
N ASN A 42 -3.44 32.56 12.99
CA ASN A 42 -3.12 31.16 13.26
C ASN A 42 -4.25 30.29 12.70
N LEU A 43 -4.06 29.68 11.53
CA LEU A 43 -4.99 28.66 11.08
C LEU A 43 -4.80 27.40 11.93
N PRO A 44 -5.89 26.81 12.46
CA PRO A 44 -5.79 25.54 13.15
C PRO A 44 -5.26 24.47 12.19
N PHE A 45 -4.54 23.49 12.72
CA PHE A 45 -4.13 22.32 11.96
C PHE A 45 -5.36 21.66 11.31
N THR A 46 -5.43 21.66 9.98
CA THR A 46 -6.56 21.14 9.22
C THR A 46 -6.32 19.70 8.78
N GLN A 47 -7.40 18.93 8.63
CA GLN A 47 -7.35 17.56 8.10
C GLN A 47 -6.78 17.51 6.67
N THR A 48 -6.89 18.60 5.92
CA THR A 48 -6.34 18.74 4.57
C THR A 48 -4.81 18.68 4.56
N THR A 49 -4.12 19.29 5.53
CA THR A 49 -2.64 19.23 5.62
C THR A 49 -2.14 17.81 5.84
N LEU A 50 -2.87 16.99 6.61
CA LEU A 50 -2.51 15.59 6.82
C LEU A 50 -2.68 14.77 5.53
N LEU A 51 -3.74 15.05 4.76
CA LEU A 51 -3.97 14.44 3.45
C LEU A 51 -2.87 14.84 2.44
N GLU A 52 -2.40 16.09 2.49
CA GLU A 52 -1.28 16.57 1.67
C GLU A 52 0.04 15.86 2.00
N ILE A 53 0.34 15.65 3.29
CA ILE A 53 1.50 14.86 3.73
C ILE A 53 1.38 13.42 3.24
N PHE A 54 0.19 12.82 3.39
CA PHE A 54 -0.09 11.46 2.93
C PHE A 54 0.19 11.30 1.43
N PHE A 55 -0.35 12.19 0.59
CA PHE A 55 -0.10 12.15 -0.85
C PHE A 55 1.35 12.48 -1.23
N GLY A 56 2.06 13.29 -0.43
CA GLY A 56 3.51 13.49 -0.59
C GLY A 56 4.29 12.19 -0.34
N VAL A 57 4.02 11.49 0.76
CA VAL A 57 4.68 10.20 1.06
C VAL A 57 4.32 9.13 0.02
N TYR A 58 3.05 9.07 -0.40
CA TYR A 58 2.61 8.20 -1.48
C TYR A 58 3.35 8.47 -2.80
N GLY A 59 3.53 9.75 -3.15
CA GLY A 59 4.29 10.15 -4.32
C GLY A 59 5.76 9.68 -4.29
N VAL A 60 6.40 9.72 -3.12
CA VAL A 60 7.76 9.17 -2.94
C VAL A 60 7.79 7.67 -3.20
N MET A 61 6.84 6.92 -2.65
CA MET A 61 6.73 5.48 -2.92
C MET A 61 6.49 5.19 -4.40
N ALA A 62 5.66 6.00 -5.07
CA ALA A 62 5.41 5.86 -6.51
C ALA A 62 6.64 6.18 -7.37
N VAL A 63 7.48 7.14 -6.96
CA VAL A 63 8.78 7.40 -7.61
C VAL A 63 9.69 6.18 -7.50
N PHE A 64 9.81 5.59 -6.31
CA PHE A 64 10.59 4.36 -6.13
C PHE A 64 10.03 3.22 -6.97
N ALA A 65 8.71 3.01 -6.94
CA ALA A 65 8.05 1.97 -7.74
C ALA A 65 8.30 2.14 -9.25
N ALA A 66 8.27 3.37 -9.77
CA ALA A 66 8.55 3.65 -11.18
C ALA A 66 10.00 3.34 -11.58
N ILE A 67 10.97 3.61 -10.68
CA ILE A 67 12.39 3.26 -10.88
C ILE A 67 12.55 1.74 -10.90
N PHE A 68 11.96 1.02 -9.94
CA PHE A 68 12.07 -0.44 -9.86
C PHE A 68 11.31 -1.18 -10.97
N SER A 69 10.27 -0.58 -11.53
CA SER A 69 9.48 -1.15 -12.64
C SER A 69 10.09 -0.87 -14.02
N SER A 70 11.32 -0.36 -14.10
CA SER A 70 12.02 0.00 -15.35
C SER A 70 11.27 0.98 -16.25
N ASN A 71 10.41 1.84 -15.66
CA ASN A 71 9.68 2.87 -16.39
C ASN A 71 10.02 4.28 -15.87
N PRO A 72 11.22 4.78 -16.20
CA PRO A 72 11.71 6.06 -15.68
C PRO A 72 10.99 7.27 -16.28
N VAL A 73 10.22 7.10 -17.35
CA VAL A 73 9.49 8.18 -18.03
C VAL A 73 8.48 8.85 -17.09
N PHE A 74 7.90 8.09 -16.17
CA PHE A 74 6.92 8.62 -15.21
C PHE A 74 7.56 9.33 -14.01
N VAL A 75 8.87 9.14 -13.77
CA VAL A 75 9.55 9.71 -12.60
C VAL A 75 9.46 11.23 -12.55
N PRO A 76 9.77 12.00 -13.62
CA PRO A 76 9.68 13.46 -13.58
C PRO A 76 8.28 13.98 -13.29
N ILE A 77 7.26 13.30 -13.84
CA ILE A 77 5.85 13.67 -13.70
C ILE A 77 5.41 13.47 -12.24
N ILE A 78 5.70 12.30 -11.67
CA ILE A 78 5.32 11.95 -10.30
C ILE A 78 6.15 12.78 -9.29
N ALA A 79 7.45 12.98 -9.55
CA ALA A 79 8.34 13.73 -8.68
C ALA A 79 7.91 15.20 -8.56
N LEU A 80 7.54 15.85 -9.67
CA LEU A 80 7.05 17.24 -9.65
C LEU A 80 5.80 17.37 -8.77
N GLN A 81 4.86 16.43 -8.90
CA GLN A 81 3.65 16.40 -8.08
C GLN A 81 3.97 16.17 -6.59
N THR A 82 4.90 15.26 -6.30
CA THR A 82 5.36 14.91 -4.96
C THR A 82 5.99 16.12 -4.25
N VAL A 83 6.89 16.83 -4.93
CA VAL A 83 7.51 18.05 -4.42
C VAL A 83 6.44 19.12 -4.14
N GLY A 84 5.46 19.28 -5.02
CA GLY A 84 4.35 20.22 -4.82
C GLY A 84 3.49 19.90 -3.58
N PHE A 85 3.27 18.62 -3.27
CA PHE A 85 2.57 18.22 -2.05
C PHE A 85 3.38 18.51 -0.78
N PHE A 86 4.67 18.17 -0.75
CA PHE A 86 5.53 18.49 0.39
C PHE A 86 5.71 19.99 0.59
N TYR A 87 5.84 20.76 -0.48
CA TYR A 87 5.94 22.21 -0.42
C TYR A 87 4.72 22.82 0.29
N ILE A 88 3.50 22.48 -0.14
CA ILE A 88 2.28 23.02 0.48
C ILE A 88 2.10 22.48 1.92
N ALA A 89 2.41 21.21 2.17
CA ALA A 89 2.33 20.64 3.51
C ALA A 89 3.30 21.34 4.49
N SER A 90 4.54 21.58 4.07
CA SER A 90 5.54 22.30 4.87
C SER A 90 5.15 23.76 5.14
N MET A 91 4.55 24.44 4.16
CA MET A 91 4.04 25.80 4.31
C MET A 91 2.83 25.85 5.25
N SER A 92 1.93 24.86 5.17
CA SER A 92 0.79 24.74 6.09
C SER A 92 1.27 24.50 7.52
N LEU A 93 2.25 23.60 7.71
CA LEU A 93 2.89 23.32 9.00
C LEU A 93 3.60 24.55 9.59
N SER A 94 4.30 25.33 8.75
CA SER A 94 5.00 26.53 9.21
C SER A 94 4.03 27.63 9.65
N HIS A 95 2.89 27.77 8.95
CA HIS A 95 1.83 28.72 9.31
C HIS A 95 1.03 28.29 10.55
N THR A 96 0.92 27.00 10.85
CA THR A 96 0.33 26.51 12.11
C THR A 96 1.27 26.71 13.32
N ARG A 97 2.57 26.91 13.08
CA ARG A 97 3.61 27.00 14.11
C ARG A 97 3.99 28.43 14.48
N PHE A 98 3.07 29.34 14.80
CA PHE A 98 3.48 30.60 15.48
C PHE A 98 2.54 31.10 16.58
N LYS A 99 3.19 31.39 17.73
CA LYS A 99 2.74 31.88 19.04
C LYS A 99 1.93 30.93 19.93
N ARG A 100 2.67 30.21 20.78
CA ARG A 100 2.22 29.77 22.11
C ARG A 100 1.82 31.01 22.89
N ASP A 101 0.54 31.13 23.22
CA ASP A 101 0.06 32.20 24.08
C ASP A 101 0.83 32.15 25.40
N LYS A 102 1.54 33.22 25.73
CA LYS A 102 2.04 33.46 27.09
C LYS A 102 0.92 34.16 27.86
N SER A 103 -0.15 33.44 28.16
CA SER A 103 -1.21 33.90 29.06
C SER A 103 -1.38 32.86 30.17
N SER A 104 -0.57 33.03 31.23
CA SER A 104 -0.71 32.50 32.61
C SER A 104 -1.02 31.01 32.84
N PRO A 105 -0.63 30.41 33.98
CA PRO A 105 -1.01 29.05 34.31
C PRO A 105 -2.49 29.05 34.71
N VAL A 106 -3.40 29.03 33.73
CA VAL A 106 -4.78 28.65 33.99
C VAL A 106 -4.72 27.22 34.51
N HIS A 107 -5.22 26.99 35.73
CA HIS A 107 -5.35 25.65 36.26
C HIS A 107 -6.12 24.81 35.24
N ALA A 108 -5.42 23.89 34.58
CA ALA A 108 -6.04 23.01 33.59
C ALA A 108 -7.27 22.35 34.22
N ASP A 109 -8.44 22.76 33.77
CA ASP A 109 -9.72 22.25 34.25
C ASP A 109 -9.75 20.73 34.06
N LYS A 110 -10.54 20.03 34.88
CA LYS A 110 -10.65 18.57 34.86
C LYS A 110 -10.97 18.07 33.44
N ARG A 111 -11.73 18.86 32.66
CA ARG A 111 -12.07 18.60 31.25
C ARG A 111 -10.86 18.67 30.30
N GLU A 112 -9.97 19.64 30.48
CA GLU A 112 -8.77 19.81 29.64
C GLU A 112 -7.74 18.69 29.89
N LYS A 113 -7.60 18.27 31.15
CA LYS A 113 -6.80 17.08 31.51
C LYS A 113 -7.39 15.81 30.89
N MET A 114 -8.72 15.62 30.95
CA MET A 114 -9.38 14.49 30.29
C MET A 114 -9.21 14.51 28.77
N ALA A 115 -9.30 15.67 28.13
CA ALA A 115 -9.07 15.83 26.69
C ALA A 115 -7.66 15.36 26.30
N ARG A 116 -6.63 15.84 27.02
CA ARG A 116 -5.23 15.45 26.83
C ARG A 116 -5.00 13.95 27.00
N ILE A 117 -5.68 13.31 27.95
CA ILE A 117 -5.62 11.84 28.13
C ILE A 117 -6.22 11.13 26.92
N THR A 118 -7.40 11.55 26.42
CA THR A 118 -7.99 10.96 25.21
C THR A 118 -7.14 11.12 23.97
N TYR A 119 -6.52 12.29 23.75
CA TYR A 119 -5.62 12.47 22.61
C TYR A 119 -4.38 11.58 22.72
N LYS A 120 -3.81 11.43 23.92
CA LYS A 120 -2.70 10.49 24.16
C LYS A 120 -3.11 9.03 23.93
N LEU A 121 -4.29 8.62 24.39
CA LEU A 121 -4.83 7.28 24.16
C LEU A 121 -5.11 7.02 22.68
N ALA A 122 -5.67 8.00 21.97
CA ALA A 122 -5.90 7.88 20.53
C ALA A 122 -4.59 7.84 19.75
N LEU A 123 -3.58 8.65 20.12
CA LEU A 123 -2.25 8.58 19.53
C LEU A 123 -1.61 7.20 19.77
N ALA A 124 -1.66 6.69 21.00
CA ALA A 124 -1.17 5.35 21.32
C ALA A 124 -1.94 4.27 20.54
N GLY A 125 -3.27 4.41 20.37
CA GLY A 125 -4.09 3.52 19.57
C GLY A 125 -3.70 3.53 18.09
N ILE A 126 -3.51 4.71 17.50
CA ILE A 126 -3.05 4.86 16.11
C ILE A 126 -1.64 4.27 15.95
N THR A 127 -0.71 4.53 16.88
CA THR A 127 0.62 3.93 16.85
C THR A 127 0.56 2.40 16.95
N GLY A 128 -0.28 1.86 17.83
CA GLY A 128 -0.51 0.42 17.94
C GLY A 128 -1.06 -0.19 16.65
N ILE A 129 -2.02 0.48 16.01
CA ILE A 129 -2.59 0.11 14.71
C ILE A 129 -1.51 0.09 13.62
N ILE A 130 -0.65 1.11 13.57
CA ILE A 130 0.43 1.19 12.57
C ILE A 130 1.45 0.06 12.77
N LEU A 131 1.87 -0.19 14.01
CA LEU A 131 2.82 -1.26 14.33
C LEU A 131 2.23 -2.65 14.00
N PHE A 132 0.97 -2.87 14.37
CA PHE A 132 0.28 -4.12 14.05
C PHE A 132 0.07 -4.28 12.53
N GLY A 133 -0.32 -3.21 11.84
CA GLY A 133 -0.47 -3.20 10.39
C GLY A 133 0.85 -3.50 9.67
N GLY A 134 1.96 -2.93 10.15
CA GLY A 134 3.30 -3.23 9.64
C GLY A 134 3.71 -4.69 9.86
N TYR A 135 3.44 -5.24 11.04
CA TYR A 135 3.68 -6.66 11.33
C TYR A 135 2.83 -7.58 10.42
N MET A 136 1.54 -7.28 10.27
CA MET A 136 0.64 -8.03 9.39
C MET A 136 1.08 -7.96 7.93
N ALA A 137 1.56 -6.81 7.45
CA ALA A 137 2.07 -6.66 6.09
C ALA A 137 3.32 -7.53 5.85
N ILE A 138 4.27 -7.54 6.79
CA ILE A 138 5.47 -8.38 6.71
C ILE A 138 5.09 -9.87 6.76
N SER A 139 4.22 -10.24 7.71
CA SER A 139 3.77 -11.63 7.86
C SER A 139 3.02 -12.12 6.63
N GLY A 140 2.11 -11.30 6.08
CA GLY A 140 1.34 -11.61 4.88
C GLY A 140 2.23 -11.71 3.64
N TYR A 141 3.22 -10.82 3.50
CA TYR A 141 4.19 -10.92 2.41
C TYR A 141 4.98 -12.24 2.49
N ASN A 142 5.50 -12.59 3.66
CA ASN A 142 6.25 -13.83 3.86
C ASN A 142 5.42 -15.08 3.59
N SER A 143 4.13 -15.04 3.90
CA SER A 143 3.25 -16.19 3.74
C SER A 143 2.75 -16.33 2.30
N ASP A 144 2.36 -15.24 1.65
CA ASP A 144 1.54 -15.30 0.43
C ASP A 144 2.31 -14.91 -0.84
N ILE A 145 3.32 -14.04 -0.72
CA ILE A 145 4.06 -13.51 -1.88
C ILE A 145 5.46 -14.07 -1.98
N TYR A 146 6.18 -14.17 -0.86
CA TYR A 146 7.56 -14.63 -0.86
C TYR A 146 7.78 -16.00 -1.51
N PRO A 147 6.88 -17.00 -1.37
CA PRO A 147 6.98 -18.25 -2.12
C PRO A 147 6.98 -18.06 -3.64
N LEU A 148 6.21 -17.10 -4.18
CA LEU A 148 6.22 -16.78 -5.62
C LEU A 148 7.56 -16.19 -6.06
N ASP A 149 8.17 -15.35 -5.23
CA ASP A 149 9.48 -14.75 -5.51
C ASP A 149 10.57 -15.83 -5.54
N ARG A 150 10.51 -16.80 -4.63
CA ARG A 150 11.40 -17.97 -4.64
C ARG A 150 11.19 -18.83 -5.88
N ILE A 151 9.93 -19.11 -6.24
CA ILE A 151 9.61 -19.84 -7.47
C ILE A 151 10.23 -19.15 -8.68
N ARG A 152 10.08 -17.82 -8.80
CA ARG A 152 10.68 -17.06 -9.90
C ARG A 152 12.21 -17.18 -9.91
N GLY A 153 12.85 -17.08 -8.75
CA GLY A 153 14.31 -17.27 -8.64
C GLY A 153 14.77 -18.68 -9.03
N HIS A 154 14.02 -19.71 -8.67
CA HIS A 154 14.30 -21.08 -9.10
C HIS A 154 14.08 -21.27 -10.60
N MET A 155 13.06 -20.64 -11.20
CA MET A 155 12.87 -20.64 -12.66
C MET A 155 14.05 -19.98 -13.38
N ASP A 156 14.58 -18.88 -12.87
CA ASP A 156 15.78 -18.25 -13.43
C ASP A 156 17.01 -19.16 -13.35
N GLY A 157 17.14 -19.91 -12.25
CA GLY A 157 18.13 -20.97 -12.10
C GLY A 157 18.00 -22.08 -13.15
N ILE A 158 16.77 -22.50 -13.47
CA ILE A 158 16.50 -23.49 -14.52
C ILE A 158 16.86 -22.95 -15.90
N ILE A 159 16.44 -21.72 -16.22
CA ILE A 159 16.72 -21.07 -17.51
C ILE A 159 18.23 -20.92 -17.74
N GLY A 160 19.00 -20.65 -16.68
CA GLY A 160 20.46 -20.51 -16.75
C GLY A 160 21.25 -21.82 -16.64
N SER A 161 20.61 -22.96 -16.37
CA SER A 161 21.28 -24.24 -16.16
C SER A 161 21.22 -25.13 -17.41
N SER A 162 22.28 -25.92 -17.61
CA SER A 162 22.36 -26.98 -18.61
C SER A 162 22.59 -28.36 -18.00
N ASP A 163 22.49 -28.44 -16.67
CA ASP A 163 22.69 -29.67 -15.90
C ASP A 163 21.34 -30.22 -15.37
N PRO A 164 20.93 -31.43 -15.79
CA PRO A 164 19.66 -32.04 -15.43
C PRO A 164 19.46 -32.20 -13.92
N GLU A 165 20.51 -32.56 -13.16
CA GLU A 165 20.40 -32.71 -11.71
C GLU A 165 20.11 -31.38 -11.02
N MET A 166 20.79 -30.31 -11.44
CA MET A 166 20.52 -28.95 -10.95
C MET A 166 19.10 -28.50 -11.30
N ILE A 167 18.65 -28.73 -12.54
CA ILE A 167 17.28 -28.39 -12.97
C ILE A 167 16.25 -29.16 -12.14
N HIS A 168 16.47 -30.46 -11.92
CA HIS A 168 15.60 -31.29 -11.09
C HIS A 168 15.48 -30.74 -9.66
N SER A 169 16.61 -30.37 -9.04
CA SER A 169 16.62 -29.79 -7.69
C SER A 169 15.80 -28.48 -7.60
N HIS A 170 15.90 -27.63 -8.62
CA HIS A 170 15.10 -26.40 -8.71
C HIS A 170 13.62 -26.70 -8.88
N LEU A 171 13.25 -27.67 -9.73
CA LEU A 171 11.85 -28.05 -9.94
C LEU A 171 11.21 -28.63 -8.66
N VAL A 172 11.94 -29.43 -7.88
CA VAL A 172 11.47 -29.96 -6.59
C VAL A 172 11.27 -28.83 -5.57
N ALA A 173 12.19 -27.87 -5.52
CA ALA A 173 12.05 -26.68 -4.67
C ALA A 173 10.82 -25.85 -5.05
N VAL A 174 10.60 -25.63 -6.35
CA VAL A 174 9.41 -24.97 -6.89
C VAL A 174 8.14 -25.72 -6.48
N GLN A 175 8.11 -27.05 -6.60
CA GLN A 175 6.93 -27.85 -6.25
C GLN A 175 6.54 -27.68 -4.78
N THR A 176 7.54 -27.67 -3.89
CA THR A 176 7.35 -27.43 -2.45
C THR A 176 6.70 -26.07 -2.19
N ASP A 177 7.18 -25.02 -2.86
CA ASP A 177 6.62 -23.67 -2.74
C ASP A 177 5.21 -23.56 -3.36
N MET A 178 4.96 -24.28 -4.45
CA MET A 178 3.68 -24.33 -5.13
C MET A 178 2.59 -24.94 -4.23
N ASP A 179 2.93 -26.00 -3.47
CA ASP A 179 2.01 -26.64 -2.54
C ASP A 179 1.56 -25.70 -1.41
N LEU A 180 2.47 -24.85 -0.91
CA LEU A 180 2.14 -23.82 0.09
C LEU A 180 1.11 -22.82 -0.43
N ILE A 181 1.20 -22.45 -1.71
CA ILE A 181 0.28 -21.50 -2.36
C ILE A 181 -1.06 -22.16 -2.63
N LEU A 182 -1.06 -23.38 -3.20
CA LEU A 182 -2.27 -24.14 -3.52
C LEU A 182 -3.14 -24.43 -2.29
N ALA A 183 -2.54 -24.55 -1.10
CA ALA A 183 -3.27 -24.73 0.15
C ALA A 183 -4.14 -23.50 0.53
N LYS A 184 -3.82 -22.31 0.01
CA LYS A 184 -4.47 -21.04 0.37
C LYS A 184 -5.46 -20.54 -0.69
N LEU A 185 -5.27 -20.97 -1.93
CA LEU A 185 -6.10 -20.51 -3.03
C LEU A 185 -7.51 -21.11 -2.95
N PRO A 186 -8.55 -20.32 -3.29
CA PRO A 186 -9.92 -20.82 -3.33
C PRO A 186 -10.08 -21.91 -4.39
N GLU A 187 -10.92 -22.89 -4.09
CA GLU A 187 -11.32 -23.91 -5.05
C GLU A 187 -12.31 -23.33 -6.06
N GLY A 188 -12.08 -23.62 -7.34
CA GLY A 188 -12.92 -23.22 -8.45
C GLY A 188 -12.92 -24.25 -9.56
N VAL A 189 -13.62 -23.91 -10.65
CA VAL A 189 -13.74 -24.75 -11.84
C VAL A 189 -13.31 -23.91 -13.05
N SER A 190 -12.52 -24.47 -13.96
CA SER A 190 -12.17 -23.82 -15.23
C SER A 190 -13.37 -23.77 -16.18
N ASP A 191 -13.25 -23.00 -17.26
CA ASP A 191 -14.25 -22.97 -18.34
C ASP A 191 -14.50 -24.35 -18.97
N THR A 192 -13.54 -25.27 -18.85
CA THR A 192 -13.61 -26.66 -19.34
C THR A 192 -14.21 -27.65 -18.34
N GLY A 193 -14.57 -27.22 -17.12
CA GLY A 193 -15.11 -28.09 -16.08
C GLY A 193 -14.06 -28.79 -15.21
N GLU A 194 -12.78 -28.45 -15.36
CA GLU A 194 -11.68 -29.05 -14.57
C GLU A 194 -11.45 -28.30 -13.25
N PRO A 195 -10.94 -28.97 -12.20
CA PRO A 195 -10.56 -28.31 -10.96
C PRO A 195 -9.53 -27.20 -11.20
N SER A 196 -9.81 -26.01 -10.70
CA SER A 196 -8.97 -24.83 -10.85
C SER A 196 -8.72 -24.17 -9.50
N LYS A 197 -7.49 -23.71 -9.28
CA LYS A 197 -7.16 -22.84 -8.14
C LYS A 197 -6.50 -21.59 -8.69
N ASN A 198 -7.23 -20.48 -8.57
CA ASN A 198 -6.86 -19.23 -9.23
C ASN A 198 -6.95 -18.06 -8.23
N PRO A 199 -5.92 -17.19 -8.13
CA PRO A 199 -6.03 -15.95 -7.39
C PRO A 199 -6.97 -14.92 -8.04
N VAL A 200 -7.19 -15.01 -9.36
CA VAL A 200 -8.12 -14.17 -10.09
C VAL A 200 -9.55 -14.70 -9.88
N TRP A 201 -10.32 -13.97 -9.07
CA TRP A 201 -11.65 -14.40 -8.64
C TRP A 201 -12.79 -13.93 -9.56
N LEU A 202 -12.63 -12.81 -10.26
CA LEU A 202 -13.69 -12.25 -11.11
C LEU A 202 -13.70 -12.88 -12.52
N PHE A 203 -12.52 -13.07 -13.11
CA PHE A 203 -12.33 -13.64 -14.44
C PHE A 203 -11.09 -14.56 -14.44
N PRO A 204 -11.20 -15.79 -13.88
CA PRO A 204 -10.08 -16.71 -13.81
C PRO A 204 -9.53 -17.01 -15.21
N THR A 205 -8.21 -16.97 -15.38
CA THR A 205 -7.56 -17.33 -16.63
C THR A 205 -6.76 -18.62 -16.49
N ASP A 206 -6.53 -19.30 -17.61
CA ASP A 206 -5.71 -20.51 -17.62
C ASP A 206 -4.25 -20.26 -17.25
N SER A 207 -3.71 -19.09 -17.61
CA SER A 207 -2.34 -18.68 -17.26
C SER A 207 -2.14 -18.48 -15.76
N THR A 208 -3.20 -18.15 -15.03
CA THR A 208 -3.15 -17.92 -13.57
C THR A 208 -3.62 -19.13 -12.76
N ASN A 209 -3.88 -20.27 -13.41
CA ASN A 209 -4.32 -21.49 -12.74
C ASN A 209 -3.12 -22.28 -12.18
N PHE A 210 -3.01 -22.29 -10.85
CA PHE A 210 -1.92 -22.94 -10.13
C PHE A 210 -1.96 -24.48 -10.21
N VAL A 211 -3.13 -25.07 -10.44
CA VAL A 211 -3.24 -26.53 -10.66
C VAL A 211 -2.56 -26.92 -11.98
N ARG A 212 -2.79 -26.13 -13.04
CA ARG A 212 -2.16 -26.38 -14.35
C ARG A 212 -0.66 -26.12 -14.31
N MET A 213 -0.24 -25.05 -13.63
CA MET A 213 1.18 -24.77 -13.43
C MET A 213 1.88 -25.91 -12.68
N LYS A 214 1.27 -26.45 -11.63
CA LYS A 214 1.79 -27.63 -10.90
C LYS A 214 1.92 -28.85 -11.82
N ASN A 215 0.88 -29.15 -12.60
CA ASN A 215 0.93 -30.28 -13.54
C ASN A 215 2.04 -30.13 -14.58
N ASP A 216 2.29 -28.91 -15.09
CA ASP A 216 3.40 -28.67 -16.03
C ASP A 216 4.77 -28.87 -15.35
N ILE A 217 4.93 -28.45 -14.10
CA ILE A 217 6.13 -28.74 -13.29
C ILE A 217 6.33 -30.24 -13.14
N ASP A 218 5.28 -31.00 -12.83
CA ASP A 218 5.35 -32.47 -12.69
C ASP A 218 5.79 -33.12 -14.02
N HIS A 219 5.29 -32.63 -15.15
CA HIS A 219 5.72 -33.08 -16.48
C HIS A 219 7.17 -32.68 -16.78
N MET A 220 7.61 -31.50 -16.37
CA MET A 220 9.01 -31.07 -16.51
C MET A 220 9.95 -31.95 -15.68
N ILE A 221 9.60 -32.29 -14.44
CA ILE A 221 10.39 -33.20 -13.59
C ILE A 221 10.58 -34.54 -14.31
N ALA A 222 9.48 -35.17 -14.75
CA ALA A 222 9.52 -36.44 -15.47
C ALA A 222 10.31 -36.36 -16.80
N ALA A 223 10.27 -35.21 -17.48
CA ALA A 223 11.05 -35.00 -18.69
C ALA A 223 12.56 -34.89 -18.40
N ILE A 224 12.94 -34.15 -17.36
CA ILE A 224 14.32 -33.96 -16.95
C ILE A 224 14.95 -35.26 -16.47
N GLU A 225 14.21 -36.07 -15.71
CA GLU A 225 14.67 -37.41 -15.29
C GLU A 225 14.99 -38.31 -16.48
N LYS A 226 14.20 -38.24 -17.56
CA LYS A 226 14.48 -38.95 -18.81
C LYS A 226 15.69 -38.39 -19.53
N ILE A 227 15.81 -37.07 -19.63
CA ILE A 227 16.95 -36.42 -20.32
C ILE A 227 18.27 -36.69 -19.60
N ALA A 228 18.25 -36.79 -18.26
CA ALA A 228 19.44 -37.13 -17.45
C ALA A 228 20.07 -38.48 -17.82
N THR A 229 19.29 -39.41 -18.41
CA THR A 229 19.80 -40.71 -18.89
C THR A 229 20.46 -40.65 -20.27
N ILE A 230 20.32 -39.53 -20.99
CA ILE A 230 20.83 -39.36 -22.35
C ILE A 230 22.26 -38.78 -22.29
N PRO A 231 23.20 -39.30 -23.10
CA PRO A 231 24.54 -38.73 -23.24
C PRO A 231 24.53 -37.25 -23.69
N ARG A 232 25.44 -36.45 -23.14
CA ARG A 232 25.50 -34.98 -23.39
C ARG A 232 25.85 -34.59 -24.83
N ASP A 233 26.51 -35.48 -25.55
CA ASP A 233 26.86 -35.33 -26.97
C ASP A 233 25.68 -35.60 -27.92
N ASN A 234 24.58 -36.14 -27.41
CA ASN A 234 23.37 -36.36 -28.18
C ASN A 234 22.62 -35.04 -28.42
N SER A 235 22.15 -34.81 -29.65
CA SER A 235 21.31 -33.64 -29.98
C SER A 235 20.04 -33.60 -29.13
N ALA A 236 19.45 -34.76 -28.81
CA ALA A 236 18.25 -34.86 -27.99
C ALA A 236 18.44 -34.29 -26.57
N TYR A 237 19.64 -34.43 -25.99
CA TYR A 237 19.97 -33.85 -24.69
C TYR A 237 19.90 -32.32 -24.76
N ASN A 238 20.58 -31.73 -25.76
CA ASN A 238 20.64 -30.28 -25.94
C ASN A 238 19.26 -29.67 -26.23
N THR A 239 18.45 -30.34 -27.07
CA THR A 239 17.06 -29.94 -27.31
C THR A 239 16.22 -30.04 -26.03
N GLY A 240 16.40 -31.12 -25.25
CA GLY A 240 15.69 -31.30 -23.98
C GLY A 240 15.98 -30.18 -22.97
N MET A 241 17.25 -29.78 -22.84
CA MET A 241 17.65 -28.65 -21.96
C MET A 241 17.06 -27.33 -22.45
N LEU A 242 17.07 -27.06 -23.75
CA LEU A 242 16.45 -25.85 -24.32
C LEU A 242 14.94 -25.79 -24.05
N VAL A 243 14.23 -26.90 -24.26
CA VAL A 243 12.78 -26.98 -23.99
C VAL A 243 12.48 -26.80 -22.51
N ALA A 244 13.33 -27.33 -21.61
CA ALA A 244 13.17 -27.12 -20.18
C ALA A 244 13.30 -25.63 -19.79
N GLY A 245 14.29 -24.93 -20.36
CA GLY A 245 14.44 -23.48 -20.17
C GLY A 245 13.26 -22.68 -20.73
N GLU A 246 12.75 -23.03 -21.91
CA GLU A 246 11.59 -22.36 -22.51
C GLU A 246 10.31 -22.54 -21.67
N ARG A 247 10.06 -23.76 -21.17
CA ARG A 247 8.93 -24.00 -20.27
C ARG A 247 9.07 -23.28 -18.93
N ALA A 248 10.26 -23.28 -18.35
CA ALA A 248 10.54 -22.53 -17.13
C ALA A 248 10.27 -21.02 -17.32
N LEU A 249 10.62 -20.46 -18.48
CA LEU A 249 10.30 -19.08 -18.81
C LEU A 249 8.79 -18.85 -18.89
N GLY A 250 8.04 -19.74 -19.56
CA GLY A 250 6.58 -19.67 -19.63
C GLY A 250 5.92 -19.71 -18.26
N LEU A 251 6.33 -20.64 -17.39
CA LEU A 251 5.86 -20.72 -16.01
C LEU A 251 6.23 -19.48 -15.20
N ARG A 252 7.45 -18.94 -15.37
CA ARG A 252 7.86 -17.69 -14.72
C ARG A 252 6.93 -16.53 -15.08
N LEU A 253 6.55 -16.41 -16.36
CA LEU A 253 5.62 -15.38 -16.82
C LEU A 253 4.23 -15.56 -16.21
N ASN A 254 3.71 -16.79 -16.20
CA ASN A 254 2.43 -17.11 -15.56
C ASN A 254 2.40 -16.71 -14.06
N ILE A 255 3.50 -16.97 -13.35
CA ILE A 255 3.66 -16.57 -11.94
C ILE A 255 3.69 -15.04 -11.79
N VAL A 256 4.40 -14.34 -12.68
CA VAL A 256 4.41 -12.86 -12.70
C VAL A 256 3.01 -12.31 -12.95
N ASP A 257 2.26 -12.87 -13.88
CA ASP A 257 0.88 -12.46 -14.19
C ASP A 257 -0.08 -12.72 -13.03
N ALA A 258 0.13 -13.80 -12.26
CA ALA A 258 -0.68 -14.11 -11.08
C ALA A 258 -0.35 -13.24 -9.85
N THR A 259 0.89 -12.73 -9.75
CA THR A 259 1.41 -12.04 -8.55
C THR A 259 0.56 -10.82 -8.12
N PRO A 260 0.10 -9.91 -9.02
CA PRO A 260 -0.73 -8.78 -8.62
C PRO A 260 -2.04 -9.19 -7.93
N TYR A 261 -2.64 -10.30 -8.35
CA TYR A 261 -3.91 -10.79 -7.80
C TYR A 261 -3.74 -11.43 -6.43
N MET A 262 -2.55 -11.93 -6.12
CA MET A 262 -2.20 -12.42 -4.79
C MET A 262 -2.12 -11.28 -3.77
N TYR A 263 -1.65 -10.10 -4.18
CA TYR A 263 -1.71 -8.90 -3.34
C TYR A 263 -3.16 -8.45 -3.11
N VAL A 264 -3.98 -8.47 -4.16
CA VAL A 264 -5.38 -7.98 -4.14
C VAL A 264 -6.36 -9.14 -3.92
N SER A 265 -6.08 -9.96 -2.91
CA SER A 265 -7.00 -11.03 -2.50
C SER A 265 -8.24 -10.46 -1.81
N ILE A 266 -9.37 -11.17 -1.88
CA ILE A 266 -10.62 -10.77 -1.21
C ILE A 266 -10.39 -10.54 0.28
N ALA A 267 -9.63 -11.43 0.93
CA ALA A 267 -9.26 -11.28 2.32
C ALA A 267 -8.49 -9.97 2.57
N ASN A 268 -7.47 -9.67 1.76
CA ASN A 268 -6.68 -8.45 1.90
C ASN A 268 -7.51 -7.18 1.68
N ILE A 269 -8.48 -7.20 0.76
CA ILE A 269 -9.42 -6.09 0.56
C ILE A 269 -10.28 -5.88 1.80
N ILE A 270 -10.88 -6.95 2.34
CA ILE A 270 -11.70 -6.88 3.56
C ILE A 270 -10.87 -6.35 4.74
N PHE A 271 -9.67 -6.88 4.96
CA PHE A 271 -8.79 -6.38 6.02
C PHE A 271 -8.43 -4.91 5.81
N SER A 272 -8.04 -4.51 4.60
CA SER A 272 -7.69 -3.11 4.29
C SER A 272 -8.86 -2.16 4.53
N THR A 273 -10.09 -2.54 4.14
CA THR A 273 -11.29 -1.74 4.42
C THR A 273 -11.59 -1.64 5.91
N MET A 274 -11.43 -2.73 6.68
CA MET A 274 -11.56 -2.71 8.13
C MET A 274 -10.54 -1.77 8.79
N TRP A 275 -9.29 -1.77 8.32
CA TRP A 275 -8.25 -0.86 8.80
C TRP A 275 -8.61 0.61 8.59
N ILE A 276 -9.05 0.94 7.38
CA ILE A 276 -9.48 2.30 7.04
C ILE A 276 -10.67 2.70 7.91
N ALA A 277 -11.66 1.82 8.09
CA ALA A 277 -12.82 2.07 8.94
C ALA A 277 -12.43 2.31 10.41
N ALA A 278 -11.50 1.52 10.95
CA ALA A 278 -11.00 1.69 12.33
C ALA A 278 -10.31 3.04 12.52
N ILE A 279 -9.45 3.44 11.58
CA ILE A 279 -8.76 4.74 11.62
C ILE A 279 -9.77 5.88 11.52
N LEU A 280 -10.73 5.81 10.59
CA LEU A 280 -11.79 6.80 10.45
C LEU A 280 -12.67 6.89 11.72
N GLY A 281 -12.96 5.76 12.36
CA GLY A 281 -13.70 5.71 13.62
C GLY A 281 -12.98 6.43 14.76
N ILE A 282 -11.65 6.24 14.89
CA ILE A 282 -10.83 6.97 15.87
C ILE A 282 -10.86 8.48 15.58
N PHE A 283 -10.73 8.88 14.31
CA PHE A 283 -10.80 10.30 13.94
C PHE A 283 -12.18 10.92 14.19
N ALA A 284 -13.26 10.19 13.90
CA ALA A 284 -14.62 10.62 14.17
C ALA A 284 -14.86 10.82 15.67
N ALA A 285 -14.39 9.89 16.51
CA ALA A 285 -14.47 10.01 17.97
C ALA A 285 -13.67 11.19 18.51
N LEU A 286 -12.45 11.42 17.97
CA LEU A 286 -11.64 12.59 18.32
C LEU A 286 -12.29 13.91 17.91
N LYS A 287 -12.93 13.95 16.73
CA LYS A 287 -13.67 15.12 16.25
C LYS A 287 -14.87 15.43 17.14
N HIS A 288 -15.71 14.43 17.42
CA HIS A 288 -16.87 14.59 18.29
C HIS A 288 -16.48 15.10 19.68
N LYS A 289 -15.39 14.59 20.26
CA LYS A 289 -14.91 15.05 21.56
C LYS A 289 -14.34 16.48 21.52
N LYS A 290 -13.73 16.89 20.40
CA LYS A 290 -13.30 18.28 20.19
C LYS A 290 -14.49 19.23 20.10
N ASP A 291 -15.54 18.85 19.38
CA ASP A 291 -16.73 19.67 19.18
C ASP A 291 -17.48 19.88 20.52
N GLN A 292 -17.61 18.83 21.35
CA GLN A 292 -18.17 18.94 22.71
C GLN A 292 -17.39 19.90 23.62
N LEU A 293 -16.06 19.92 23.53
CA LEU A 293 -15.24 20.86 24.30
C LEU A 293 -15.42 22.30 23.81
N GLY A 294 -15.56 22.50 22.49
CA GLY A 294 -15.80 23.82 21.90
C GLY A 294 -17.19 24.40 22.17
N GLU A 295 -18.22 23.56 22.29
CA GLU A 295 -19.57 23.98 22.71
C GLU A 295 -19.63 24.36 24.19
N ALA A 296 -18.95 23.60 25.05
CA ALA A 296 -18.85 23.91 26.48
C ALA A 296 -18.19 25.27 26.74
N ASP A 297 -17.07 25.57 26.04
CA ASP A 297 -16.36 26.86 26.14
C ASP A 297 -17.23 28.04 25.67
N LYS A 298 -18.06 27.85 24.64
CA LYS A 298 -18.99 28.89 24.15
C LYS A 298 -20.18 29.13 25.09
N SER A 299 -20.57 28.12 25.87
CA SER A 299 -21.68 28.20 26.82
C SER A 299 -21.32 28.87 28.16
N GLY A 300 -20.03 29.12 28.40
CA GLY A 300 -19.56 29.78 29.63
C GLY A 300 -19.72 28.97 30.91
N ILE A 301 -19.68 27.63 30.83
CA ILE A 301 -19.74 26.69 31.98
C ILE A 301 -18.48 25.84 32.09
#